data_AF-A0AAD9QWT8-F1
#
_entry.id   AF-A0AAD9QWT8-F1
#
_cell.length_a   1.000
_cell.length_b   1.000
_cell.length_c   1.000
_cell.angle_alpha   90.00
_cell.angle_beta   90.00
_cell.angle_gamma   90.00
#
_symmetry.space_group_name_H-M   'P 1'
#
loop_
_entity.id
_entity.type
_entity.pdbx_description
1 polymer ?
#
loop_
_entity_poly.entity_id
_entity_poly.type
_entity_poly.pdbx_seq_one_letter_code
_entity_poly.pdbx_strand_id
1 'polypeptide(L)'
;MANIAVATKLAHPALSLYMLCVVLWTYEDVSAEKQCQVERALRGKALKNHTFRSVAVGHPLECPAICEKDLKCRSFNFYIPRKLCELNDKNKQVEPQDFVSDGERFYMGFRIWERRGVESCKQLYEEFSAKQSHVATLYLDSIPTSVFCHMDNFGCGDGGWTPVMKIDGNKQTFEYSSPLWNNHESFNPPGGETGFDNQETKLPTYWKTPFSKVCLGMKIGQHKRFTVVNKQTSSLYSLIADGQYRNTSLGRNTWKSLIGADASLQSFCNKEGFNVVCSHLSASKARIGLVANDGMMNCDSCDSRIGFGTGGTPIKLNTCGNAASYNPDNGNKNIKAFGYILVQ
;
A
#
# COMPACT_ATOMS: atom_id res chain seq x y z
N MET A 1 71.81 13.39 -40.69
CA MET A 1 72.08 13.17 -39.26
C MET A 1 71.16 14.08 -38.46
N ALA A 2 70.46 13.51 -37.48
CA ALA A 2 69.23 14.05 -36.89
C ALA A 2 69.47 15.23 -35.95
N ASN A 3 68.60 16.25 -36.05
CA ASN A 3 68.41 17.30 -35.04
C ASN A 3 67.38 16.82 -34.02
N ILE A 4 67.77 16.79 -32.74
CA ILE A 4 66.88 16.56 -31.61
C ILE A 4 66.41 17.94 -31.13
N ALA A 5 65.12 18.23 -31.29
CA ALA A 5 64.45 19.34 -30.61
C ALA A 5 63.43 18.75 -29.62
N VAL A 6 63.74 18.88 -28.33
CA VAL A 6 62.86 18.52 -27.22
C VAL A 6 61.79 19.61 -27.10
N ALA A 7 60.55 19.28 -27.45
CA ALA A 7 59.40 20.14 -27.17
C ALA A 7 58.95 19.93 -25.71
N THR A 8 59.27 20.89 -24.85
CA THR A 8 58.70 21.01 -23.50
C THR A 8 57.21 21.34 -23.59
N LYS A 9 56.34 20.40 -23.22
CA LYS A 9 54.91 20.66 -23.02
C LYS A 9 54.73 21.59 -21.82
N LEU A 10 54.41 22.85 -22.08
CA LEU A 10 53.85 23.76 -21.09
C LEU A 10 52.41 23.32 -20.76
N ALA A 11 52.25 22.57 -19.67
CA ALA A 11 50.96 22.29 -19.07
C ALA A 11 50.31 23.62 -18.64
N HIS A 12 49.13 23.91 -19.17
CA HIS A 12 48.39 25.14 -18.92
C HIS A 12 47.98 25.25 -17.44
N PRO A 13 48.38 26.30 -16.69
CA PRO A 13 47.97 26.50 -15.30
C PRO A 13 46.45 26.79 -15.13
N ALA A 14 45.75 27.08 -16.23
CA ALA A 14 44.31 27.36 -16.25
C ALA A 14 43.45 26.11 -15.94
N LEU A 15 43.89 24.91 -16.33
CA LEU A 15 43.15 23.66 -16.04
C LEU A 15 43.24 23.26 -14.56
N SER A 16 44.36 23.57 -13.90
CA SER A 16 44.56 23.32 -12.47
C SER A 16 43.68 24.23 -11.60
N LEU A 17 43.59 25.52 -11.94
CA LEU A 17 42.68 26.44 -11.25
C LEU A 17 41.20 26.12 -11.50
N TYR A 18 40.82 25.72 -12.72
CA TYR A 18 39.45 25.33 -13.03
C TYR A 18 39.02 24.09 -12.24
N MET A 19 39.89 23.08 -12.13
CA MET A 19 39.63 21.90 -11.28
C MET A 19 39.53 22.26 -9.80
N LEU A 20 40.36 23.17 -9.29
CA LEU A 20 40.26 23.68 -7.92
C LEU A 20 38.96 24.47 -7.68
N CYS A 21 38.51 25.27 -8.64
CA CYS A 21 37.22 25.98 -8.56
C CYS A 21 36.02 25.03 -8.63
N VAL A 22 36.05 23.97 -9.44
CA VAL A 22 35.01 22.93 -9.49
C VAL A 22 34.97 22.11 -8.19
N VAL A 23 36.13 21.81 -7.60
CA VAL A 23 36.20 21.14 -6.29
C VAL A 23 35.66 22.05 -5.17
N LEU A 24 35.84 23.37 -5.27
CA LEU A 24 35.29 24.34 -4.31
C LEU A 24 33.80 24.63 -4.52
N TRP A 25 33.27 24.51 -5.75
CA TRP A 25 31.82 24.66 -6.05
C TRP A 25 31.01 23.37 -5.85
N THR A 26 31.65 22.20 -5.91
CA THR A 26 31.02 20.92 -5.53
C THR A 26 31.04 20.69 -4.01
N TYR A 27 31.68 21.59 -3.26
CA TYR A 27 31.59 21.71 -1.82
C TYR A 27 30.46 22.66 -1.41
N GLU A 28 29.28 22.52 -2.02
CA GLU A 28 28.05 22.95 -1.35
C GLU A 28 27.75 21.93 -0.26
N ASP A 29 27.72 22.40 0.99
CA ASP A 29 27.41 21.69 2.22
C ASP A 29 26.68 20.35 2.04
N VAL A 30 27.43 19.24 2.13
CA VAL A 30 26.86 18.03 2.74
C VAL A 30 26.70 18.37 4.21
N SER A 31 25.64 19.11 4.53
CA SER A 31 25.32 19.40 5.92
C SER A 31 25.09 18.06 6.60
N ALA A 32 25.90 17.78 7.62
CA ALA A 32 25.71 16.64 8.51
C ALA A 32 24.31 16.64 9.20
N GLU A 33 23.51 17.69 8.99
CA GLU A 33 22.11 17.80 9.42
C GLU A 33 21.14 16.87 8.70
N LYS A 34 21.42 16.41 7.47
CA LYS A 34 20.51 15.47 6.79
C LYS A 34 20.66 14.01 7.25
N GLN A 35 21.73 13.68 8.00
CA GLN A 35 22.07 12.29 8.31
C GLN A 35 21.85 11.87 9.77
N CYS A 36 21.68 12.83 10.70
CA CYS A 36 21.34 12.53 12.09
C CYS A 36 19.82 12.60 12.30
N GLN A 37 19.15 11.44 12.25
CA GLN A 37 17.72 11.30 12.54
C GLN A 37 17.36 11.57 14.01
N VAL A 38 18.38 11.64 14.86
CA VAL A 38 18.29 11.73 16.31
C VAL A 38 18.52 13.18 16.76
N GLU A 39 17.76 13.66 17.75
CA GLU A 39 18.07 14.92 18.41
C GLU A 39 19.37 14.81 19.21
N ARG A 40 19.91 15.96 19.64
CA ARG A 40 21.06 15.97 20.56
C ARG A 40 20.69 15.25 21.85
N ALA A 41 21.50 14.26 22.26
CA ALA A 41 21.37 13.59 23.54
C ALA A 41 21.41 14.61 24.69
N LEU A 42 20.42 14.56 25.58
CA LEU A 42 20.32 15.45 26.74
C LEU A 42 20.73 14.67 27.98
N ARG A 43 22.01 14.79 28.36
CA ARG A 43 22.54 14.18 29.58
C ARG A 43 21.93 14.79 30.84
N GLY A 44 21.69 13.98 31.86
CA GLY A 44 21.10 14.44 33.12
C GLY A 44 19.59 14.68 33.02
N LYS A 45 18.95 14.18 31.97
CA LYS A 45 17.52 14.34 31.70
C LYS A 45 16.88 12.99 31.40
N ALA A 46 15.61 12.86 31.77
CA ALA A 46 14.80 11.70 31.45
C ALA A 46 13.33 12.11 31.30
N LEU A 47 12.60 11.41 30.43
CA LEU A 47 11.15 11.45 30.40
C LEU A 47 10.63 10.33 31.31
N LYS A 48 9.92 10.67 32.39
CA LYS A 48 9.37 9.70 33.35
C LYS A 48 7.94 9.30 32.99
N ASN A 49 7.43 8.24 33.60
CA ASN A 49 6.04 7.74 33.46
C ASN A 49 5.62 7.22 32.07
N HIS A 50 6.40 7.47 31.02
CA HIS A 50 6.12 7.07 29.64
C HIS A 50 6.92 5.85 29.17
N THR A 51 7.80 5.30 30.02
CA THR A 51 8.59 4.11 29.69
C THR A 51 7.69 2.88 29.62
N PHE A 52 7.52 2.30 28.43
CA PHE A 52 6.69 1.10 28.23
C PHE A 52 7.52 -0.17 28.04
N ARG A 53 8.82 -0.05 27.77
CA ARG A 53 9.72 -1.19 27.55
C ARG A 53 11.16 -0.83 27.91
N SER A 54 11.87 -1.76 28.56
CA SER A 54 13.29 -1.62 28.85
C SER A 54 14.08 -2.76 28.22
N VAL A 55 15.18 -2.44 27.53
CA VAL A 55 16.03 -3.42 26.83
C VAL A 55 17.48 -3.22 27.25
N ALA A 56 18.15 -4.30 27.69
CA ALA A 56 19.58 -4.25 27.97
C ALA A 56 20.39 -4.26 26.67
N VAL A 57 21.39 -3.39 26.57
CA VAL A 57 22.24 -3.24 25.39
C VAL A 57 23.72 -3.15 25.76
N GLY A 58 24.61 -3.41 24.80
CA GLY A 58 26.05 -3.24 24.99
C GLY A 58 26.47 -1.77 25.01
N HIS A 59 25.81 -0.95 24.19
CA HIS A 59 26.14 0.45 23.96
C HIS A 59 24.90 1.33 23.69
N PRO A 60 24.89 2.60 24.16
CA PRO A 60 23.89 3.64 23.81
C PRO A 60 23.42 3.71 22.36
N LEU A 61 24.33 3.49 21.41
CA LEU A 61 24.07 3.63 19.98
C LEU A 61 23.14 2.53 19.42
N GLU A 62 22.86 1.49 20.20
CA GLU A 62 21.89 0.45 19.83
C GLU A 62 20.44 0.91 20.09
N CYS A 63 20.21 1.81 21.06
CA CYS A 63 18.86 2.25 21.43
C CYS A 63 18.07 2.92 20.30
N PRO A 64 18.68 3.78 19.44
CA PRO A 64 17.98 4.34 18.29
C PRO A 64 17.38 3.26 17.39
N ALA A 65 18.18 2.26 17.00
CA ALA A 65 17.72 1.18 16.11
C ALA A 65 16.62 0.31 16.76
N ILE A 66 16.64 0.14 18.08
CA ILE A 66 15.60 -0.60 18.82
C ILE A 66 14.30 0.21 18.86
N CYS A 67 14.38 1.49 19.21
CA CYS A 67 13.23 2.39 19.28
C CYS A 67 12.60 2.59 17.90
N GLU A 68 13.41 2.73 16.86
CA GLU A 68 12.96 2.89 15.47
C GLU A 68 12.15 1.70 14.95
N LYS A 69 12.29 0.51 15.53
CA LYS A 69 11.54 -0.69 15.17
C LYS A 69 10.23 -0.88 15.95
N ASP A 70 9.95 -0.01 16.92
CA ASP A 70 8.77 -0.11 17.77
C ASP A 70 7.88 1.13 17.58
N LEU A 71 6.71 0.98 16.96
CA LEU A 71 5.80 2.08 16.62
C LEU A 71 5.32 2.87 17.83
N LYS A 72 5.33 2.23 19.01
CA LYS A 72 4.95 2.90 20.24
C LYS A 72 6.07 3.83 20.70
N CYS A 73 7.34 3.54 20.37
CA CYS A 73 8.46 4.37 20.77
C CYS A 73 8.39 5.75 20.12
N ARG A 74 8.57 6.81 20.91
CA ARG A 74 8.63 8.22 20.47
C ARG A 74 9.87 8.94 21.03
N SER A 75 10.50 8.37 22.04
CA SER A 75 11.79 8.79 22.58
C SER A 75 12.34 7.64 23.42
N PHE A 76 13.56 7.76 23.92
CA PHE A 76 14.04 6.82 24.94
C PHE A 76 14.92 7.53 25.96
N ASN A 77 14.99 6.97 27.15
CA ASN A 77 16.06 7.26 28.10
C ASN A 77 17.10 6.15 28.00
N PHE A 78 18.37 6.48 28.21
CA PHE A 78 19.39 5.48 28.46
C PHE A 78 19.80 5.52 29.92
N TYR A 79 19.54 4.44 30.64
CA TYR A 79 19.97 4.29 32.02
C TYR A 79 21.41 3.81 32.08
N ILE A 80 22.31 4.72 32.44
CA ILE A 80 23.77 4.54 32.37
C ILE A 80 24.24 3.38 33.26
N PRO A 81 23.83 3.27 34.54
CA PRO A 81 24.39 2.26 35.45
C PRO A 81 24.19 0.81 35.01
N ARG A 82 23.09 0.51 34.30
CA ARG A 82 22.75 -0.85 33.85
C ARG A 82 22.69 -1.00 32.34
N LYS A 83 23.07 0.03 31.59
CA LYS A 83 23.02 0.05 30.12
C LYS A 83 21.66 -0.37 29.56
N LEU A 84 20.60 0.27 30.05
CA LEU A 84 19.23 -0.03 29.60
C LEU A 84 18.73 1.06 28.65
N CYS A 85 18.19 0.67 27.51
CA CYS A 85 17.31 1.51 26.70
C CYS A 85 15.90 1.45 27.28
N GLU A 86 15.45 2.52 27.92
CA GLU A 86 14.08 2.72 28.41
C GLU A 86 13.28 3.42 27.31
N LEU A 87 12.54 2.66 26.50
CA LEU A 87 11.72 3.16 25.40
C LEU A 87 10.46 3.86 25.93
N ASN A 88 10.21 5.07 25.47
CA ASN A 88 9.08 5.89 25.90
C ASN A 88 8.04 6.04 24.78
N ASP A 89 6.76 6.08 25.14
CA ASP A 89 5.66 6.24 24.19
C ASP A 89 5.27 7.68 23.87
N LYS A 90 5.94 8.62 24.54
CA LYS A 90 5.85 10.06 24.35
C LYS A 90 7.23 10.68 24.16
N ASN A 91 7.25 11.99 23.88
CA ASN A 91 8.47 12.79 23.81
C ASN A 91 8.32 14.06 24.67
N LYS A 92 9.45 14.75 24.89
CA LYS A 92 9.51 15.96 25.74
C LYS A 92 8.64 17.12 25.24
N GLN A 93 8.29 17.17 23.96
CA GLN A 93 7.44 18.22 23.39
C GLN A 93 5.97 17.96 23.72
N VAL A 94 5.54 16.70 23.69
CA VAL A 94 4.17 16.28 24.01
C VAL A 94 3.92 16.28 25.52
N GLU A 95 4.88 15.81 26.32
CA GLU A 95 4.74 15.69 27.78
C GLU A 95 5.86 16.44 28.51
N PRO A 96 5.88 17.79 28.43
CA PRO A 96 6.97 18.60 29.01
C PRO A 96 7.05 18.49 30.54
N GLN A 97 5.94 18.23 31.22
CA GLN A 97 5.88 18.11 32.68
C GLN A 97 6.59 16.87 33.23
N ASP A 98 6.65 15.79 32.44
CA ASP A 98 7.34 14.55 32.82
C ASP A 98 8.83 14.55 32.42
N PHE A 99 9.29 15.62 31.77
CA PHE A 99 10.67 15.79 31.34
C PHE A 99 11.53 16.39 32.46
N VAL A 100 12.09 15.51 33.29
CA VAL A 100 12.74 15.88 34.56
C VAL A 100 14.27 15.73 34.50
N SER A 101 14.94 16.30 35.50
CA SER A 101 16.36 16.08 35.72
C SER A 101 16.60 14.71 36.37
N ASP A 102 17.52 13.93 35.81
CA ASP A 102 17.92 12.61 36.30
C ASP A 102 19.39 12.37 35.91
N GLY A 103 20.28 12.42 36.90
CA GLY A 103 21.73 12.34 36.69
C GLY A 103 22.24 10.98 36.19
N GLU A 104 21.44 9.92 36.33
CA GLU A 104 21.82 8.56 35.93
C GLU A 104 21.38 8.23 34.50
N ARG A 105 20.73 9.18 33.81
CA ARG A 105 20.16 8.99 32.49
C ARG A 105 20.64 10.04 31.50
N PHE A 106 20.55 9.70 30.22
CA PHE A 106 20.39 10.71 29.19
C PHE A 106 19.14 10.44 28.37
N TYR A 107 18.44 11.50 28.02
CA TYR A 107 17.26 11.46 27.17
C TYR A 107 17.67 11.62 25.71
N MET A 108 16.97 10.90 24.83
CA MET A 108 17.12 11.02 23.39
C MET A 108 15.75 11.14 22.73
N GLY A 109 15.53 12.24 22.01
CA GLY A 109 14.41 12.40 21.08
C GLY A 109 14.86 12.12 19.65
N PHE A 110 13.92 12.00 18.72
CA PHE A 110 14.24 11.92 17.29
C PHE A 110 13.66 13.13 16.57
N ARG A 111 14.43 13.71 15.65
CA ARG A 111 14.03 14.87 14.83
C ARG A 111 12.96 14.51 13.79
N ILE A 112 12.71 13.22 13.59
CA ILE A 112 12.09 12.64 12.39
C ILE A 112 10.76 11.92 12.67
N TRP A 113 10.20 11.97 13.88
CA TRP A 113 8.90 11.28 14.12
C TRP A 113 7.73 11.82 13.27
N GLU A 114 7.87 13.00 12.67
CA GLU A 114 6.96 13.53 11.63
C GLU A 114 7.21 12.97 10.21
N ARG A 115 8.33 12.26 9.97
CA ARG A 115 8.79 11.83 8.63
C ARG A 115 8.95 10.32 8.44
N ARG A 116 8.94 9.50 9.50
CA ARG A 116 8.79 8.04 9.36
C ARG A 116 7.35 7.64 9.60
N GLY A 117 6.50 8.13 8.71
CA GLY A 117 5.18 7.58 8.58
C GLY A 117 5.25 6.24 7.87
N VAL A 118 4.45 5.28 8.32
CA VAL A 118 4.38 3.97 7.67
C VAL A 118 3.57 4.12 6.39
N GLU A 119 4.06 3.63 5.26
CA GLU A 119 3.42 3.86 3.94
C GLU A 119 2.46 2.74 3.54
N SER A 120 2.53 1.58 4.21
CA SER A 120 1.65 0.44 3.93
C SER A 120 1.48 -0.47 5.15
N CYS A 121 0.40 -1.24 5.18
CA CYS A 121 0.21 -2.29 6.18
C CYS A 121 1.28 -3.39 6.09
N LYS A 122 1.84 -3.64 4.90
CA LYS A 122 2.93 -4.60 4.73
C LYS A 122 4.16 -4.18 5.52
N GLN A 123 4.50 -2.90 5.46
CA GLN A 123 5.61 -2.34 6.24
C GLN A 123 5.36 -2.51 7.75
N LEU A 124 4.14 -2.26 8.25
CA LEU A 124 3.77 -2.54 9.64
C LEU A 124 3.99 -4.01 10.01
N TYR A 125 3.63 -4.93 9.12
CA TYR A 125 3.73 -6.36 9.37
C TYR A 125 5.18 -6.87 9.39
N GLU A 126 6.00 -6.41 8.46
CA GLU A 126 7.37 -6.90 8.24
C GLU A 126 8.40 -6.17 9.12
N GLU A 127 8.36 -4.84 9.16
CA GLU A 127 9.37 -4.03 9.86
C GLU A 127 9.04 -3.87 11.35
N PHE A 128 7.76 -3.73 11.68
CA PHE A 128 7.29 -3.46 13.04
C PHE A 128 6.67 -4.69 13.71
N SER A 129 6.68 -5.85 13.03
CA SER A 129 6.14 -7.12 13.54
C SER A 129 4.69 -7.03 14.05
N ALA A 130 3.87 -6.15 13.48
CA ALA A 130 2.46 -6.03 13.83
C ALA A 130 1.69 -7.25 13.33
N LYS A 131 1.27 -8.14 14.24
CA LYS A 131 0.58 -9.40 13.89
C LYS A 131 -0.93 -9.39 14.05
N GLN A 132 -1.49 -8.37 14.69
CA GLN A 132 -2.93 -8.25 14.91
C GLN A 132 -3.52 -7.18 13.99
N SER A 133 -4.68 -7.47 13.39
CA SER A 133 -5.40 -6.48 12.59
C SER A 133 -5.86 -5.31 13.47
N HIS A 134 -5.63 -4.08 13.00
CA HIS A 134 -5.96 -2.86 13.73
C HIS A 134 -6.08 -1.67 12.78
N VAL A 135 -6.67 -0.57 13.26
CA VAL A 135 -6.62 0.71 12.56
C VAL A 135 -5.24 1.32 12.73
N ALA A 136 -4.57 1.61 11.63
CA ALA A 136 -3.28 2.28 11.61
C ALA A 136 -3.35 3.55 10.77
N THR A 137 -2.55 4.55 11.13
CA THR A 137 -2.37 5.76 10.34
C THR A 137 -1.17 5.58 9.42
N LEU A 138 -1.44 5.45 8.12
CA LEU A 138 -0.42 5.47 7.08
C LEU A 138 -0.11 6.90 6.66
N TYR A 139 1.11 7.18 6.21
CA TYR A 139 1.50 8.51 5.73
C TYR A 139 1.85 8.44 4.25
N LEU A 140 0.91 8.83 3.40
CA LEU A 140 1.02 8.69 1.95
C LEU A 140 1.39 10.04 1.34
N ASP A 141 2.66 10.24 1.01
CA ASP A 141 3.29 11.54 0.71
C ASP A 141 3.08 12.54 1.85
N SER A 142 3.37 12.13 3.09
CA SER A 142 3.19 12.93 4.31
C SER A 142 1.73 13.27 4.67
N ILE A 143 0.75 12.72 3.96
CA ILE A 143 -0.68 12.86 4.30
C ILE A 143 -1.12 11.69 5.19
N PRO A 144 -1.53 11.94 6.44
CA PRO A 144 -2.02 10.88 7.32
C PRO A 144 -3.35 10.31 6.79
N THR A 145 -3.42 8.98 6.67
CA THR A 145 -4.58 8.22 6.18
C THR A 145 -4.83 7.06 7.12
N SER A 146 -5.96 7.09 7.84
CA SER A 146 -6.38 5.99 8.71
C SER A 146 -6.95 4.84 7.88
N VAL A 147 -6.43 3.63 8.09
CA VAL A 147 -6.89 2.41 7.41
C VAL A 147 -6.93 1.23 8.37
N PHE A 148 -7.86 0.31 8.17
CA PHE A 148 -7.89 -0.97 8.86
C PHE A 148 -6.92 -1.93 8.19
N CYS A 149 -5.74 -2.10 8.79
CA CYS A 149 -4.76 -3.04 8.30
C CYS A 149 -5.15 -4.47 8.67
N HIS A 150 -5.27 -5.33 7.65
CA HIS A 150 -5.53 -6.74 7.86
C HIS A 150 -4.21 -7.51 7.98
N MET A 151 -3.88 -7.96 9.18
CA MET A 151 -2.62 -8.66 9.48
C MET A 151 -2.80 -10.18 9.62
N ASP A 152 -4.05 -10.63 9.81
CA ASP A 152 -4.40 -12.04 9.97
C ASP A 152 -4.55 -12.73 8.60
N ASN A 153 -4.49 -14.07 8.59
CA ASN A 153 -4.76 -14.83 7.37
C ASN A 153 -6.27 -15.04 7.17
N PHE A 154 -6.86 -14.26 6.26
CA PHE A 154 -8.28 -14.33 5.92
C PHE A 154 -8.55 -14.97 4.55
N GLY A 155 -7.56 -15.62 3.94
CA GLY A 155 -7.67 -16.30 2.64
C GLY A 155 -6.85 -15.69 1.50
N CYS A 156 -6.16 -14.58 1.74
CA CYS A 156 -5.18 -14.02 0.79
C CYS A 156 -3.72 -14.35 1.16
N GLY A 157 -3.51 -15.15 2.21
CA GLY A 157 -2.19 -15.48 2.72
C GLY A 157 -1.68 -14.46 3.75
N ASP A 158 -0.55 -14.79 4.36
CA ASP A 158 0.01 -14.03 5.47
C ASP A 158 0.58 -12.67 5.05
N GLY A 159 0.60 -11.74 5.98
CA GLY A 159 1.21 -10.42 5.84
C GLY A 159 0.22 -9.27 6.04
N GLY A 160 0.73 -8.04 5.91
CA GLY A 160 -0.08 -6.84 6.11
C GLY A 160 -0.77 -6.37 4.84
N TRP A 161 -2.07 -6.61 4.72
CA TRP A 161 -2.88 -6.21 3.58
C TRP A 161 -3.46 -4.81 3.78
N THR A 162 -3.18 -3.93 2.81
CA THR A 162 -3.64 -2.54 2.82
C THR A 162 -4.95 -2.41 2.03
N PRO A 163 -6.08 -2.02 2.64
CA PRO A 163 -7.32 -1.83 1.90
C PRO A 163 -7.21 -0.62 0.96
N VAL A 164 -7.76 -0.76 -0.25
CA VAL A 164 -7.79 0.33 -1.24
C VAL A 164 -9.21 0.73 -1.64
N MET A 165 -10.13 -0.23 -1.69
CA MET A 165 -11.50 0.02 -2.13
C MET A 165 -12.46 -1.04 -1.60
N LYS A 166 -13.69 -0.61 -1.30
CA LYS A 166 -14.84 -1.46 -0.96
C LYS A 166 -16.04 -1.08 -1.82
N ILE A 167 -16.69 -2.06 -2.43
CA ILE A 167 -17.70 -1.85 -3.49
C ILE A 167 -18.99 -2.58 -3.10
N ASP A 168 -20.12 -1.86 -3.08
CA ASP A 168 -21.42 -2.50 -2.92
C ASP A 168 -22.01 -2.82 -4.28
N GLY A 169 -22.13 -4.12 -4.61
CA GLY A 169 -22.73 -4.58 -5.86
C GLY A 169 -24.16 -4.09 -6.11
N ASN A 170 -24.85 -3.60 -5.07
CA ASN A 170 -26.18 -3.00 -5.18
C ASN A 170 -26.17 -1.52 -5.57
N LYS A 171 -25.04 -0.84 -5.46
CA LYS A 171 -24.90 0.60 -5.73
C LYS A 171 -24.16 0.84 -7.03
N GLN A 172 -24.42 2.00 -7.63
CA GLN A 172 -23.79 2.42 -8.89
C GLN A 172 -22.49 3.20 -8.67
N THR A 173 -22.12 3.49 -7.41
CA THR A 173 -20.95 4.29 -7.01
C THR A 173 -19.69 3.92 -7.78
N PHE A 174 -19.41 2.61 -7.86
CA PHE A 174 -18.23 2.07 -8.53
C PHE A 174 -18.58 1.25 -9.77
N GLU A 175 -19.66 1.58 -10.50
CA GLU A 175 -19.89 0.95 -11.81
C GLU A 175 -18.68 1.13 -12.75
N TYR A 176 -18.58 0.29 -13.78
CA TYR A 176 -17.42 0.27 -14.68
C TYR A 176 -17.00 1.68 -15.17
N SER A 177 -17.96 2.51 -15.56
CA SER A 177 -17.71 3.84 -16.12
C SER A 177 -17.57 4.95 -15.07
N SER A 178 -17.61 4.63 -13.78
CA SER A 178 -17.51 5.63 -12.71
C SER A 178 -16.18 6.39 -12.79
N PRO A 179 -16.19 7.73 -12.66
CA PRO A 179 -14.97 8.54 -12.62
C PRO A 179 -14.11 8.24 -11.39
N LEU A 180 -14.67 7.58 -10.36
CA LEU A 180 -13.90 7.16 -9.19
C LEU A 180 -12.79 6.15 -9.54
N TRP A 181 -12.84 5.48 -10.69
CA TRP A 181 -11.76 4.59 -11.15
C TRP A 181 -10.53 5.32 -11.69
N ASN A 182 -10.70 6.56 -12.19
CA ASN A 182 -9.64 7.29 -12.91
C ASN A 182 -9.33 8.68 -12.34
N ASN A 183 -9.81 9.00 -11.14
CA ASN A 183 -9.45 10.20 -10.39
C ASN A 183 -8.66 9.89 -9.09
N HIS A 184 -8.10 10.93 -8.47
CA HIS A 184 -7.42 10.87 -7.16
C HIS A 184 -8.32 11.35 -6.01
N GLU A 185 -9.63 11.16 -6.15
CA GLU A 185 -10.59 11.53 -5.11
C GLU A 185 -10.88 10.33 -4.21
N SER A 186 -11.01 10.61 -2.91
CA SER A 186 -11.46 9.63 -1.93
C SER A 186 -12.98 9.55 -1.92
N PHE A 187 -13.52 8.39 -1.56
CA PHE A 187 -14.95 8.21 -1.33
C PHE A 187 -15.15 7.55 0.03
N ASN A 188 -15.94 8.16 0.91
CA ASN A 188 -16.22 7.67 2.26
C ASN A 188 -14.98 7.12 3.01
N PRO A 189 -13.96 7.95 3.32
CA PRO A 189 -12.76 7.51 4.03
C PRO A 189 -12.99 6.76 5.36
N PRO A 190 -13.98 7.12 6.20
CA PRO A 190 -14.25 6.37 7.44
C PRO A 190 -14.58 4.90 7.19
N GLY A 191 -15.14 4.54 6.03
CA GLY A 191 -15.36 3.16 5.64
C GLY A 191 -14.07 2.35 5.45
N GLY A 192 -12.91 3.00 5.39
CA GLY A 192 -11.59 2.36 5.36
C GLY A 192 -11.05 1.97 6.74
N GLU A 193 -11.65 2.46 7.83
CA GLU A 193 -11.22 2.21 9.22
C GLU A 193 -11.87 0.97 9.83
N THR A 194 -12.65 0.24 9.04
CA THR A 194 -13.32 -1.00 9.44
C THR A 194 -12.85 -2.17 8.56
N GLY A 195 -12.97 -3.40 9.07
CA GLY A 195 -12.64 -4.61 8.33
C GLY A 195 -13.66 -4.96 7.23
N PHE A 196 -14.06 -6.24 7.14
CA PHE A 196 -14.98 -6.73 6.10
C PHE A 196 -16.47 -6.44 6.39
N ASP A 197 -16.79 -5.17 6.60
CA ASP A 197 -18.14 -4.63 6.75
C ASP A 197 -18.79 -4.31 5.39
N ASN A 198 -19.93 -3.62 5.39
CA ASN A 198 -20.70 -3.30 4.18
C ASN A 198 -20.69 -1.79 3.89
N GLN A 199 -19.61 -1.08 4.22
CA GLN A 199 -19.46 0.35 3.91
C GLN A 199 -18.55 0.56 2.71
N GLU A 200 -19.07 1.18 1.65
CA GLU A 200 -18.29 1.51 0.46
C GLU A 200 -17.16 2.48 0.82
N THR A 201 -15.99 2.32 0.20
CA THR A 201 -14.89 3.27 0.38
C THR A 201 -13.96 3.24 -0.83
N LYS A 202 -13.29 4.37 -1.06
CA LYS A 202 -12.10 4.48 -1.92
C LYS A 202 -11.11 5.34 -1.16
N LEU A 203 -9.92 4.79 -0.93
CA LEU A 203 -8.90 5.39 -0.09
C LEU A 203 -7.73 5.92 -0.94
N PRO A 204 -6.93 6.87 -0.42
CA PRO A 204 -5.69 7.31 -1.07
C PRO A 204 -4.70 6.19 -1.40
N THR A 205 -4.75 5.08 -0.65
CA THR A 205 -3.99 3.86 -0.94
C THR A 205 -4.28 3.28 -2.33
N TYR A 206 -5.45 3.58 -2.94
CA TYR A 206 -5.77 3.20 -4.32
C TYR A 206 -4.79 3.78 -5.35
N TRP A 207 -4.33 5.02 -5.17
CA TRP A 207 -3.44 5.69 -6.12
C TRP A 207 -2.02 5.91 -5.59
N LYS A 208 -1.78 5.75 -4.28
CA LYS A 208 -0.48 6.02 -3.64
C LYS A 208 0.29 4.80 -3.15
N THR A 209 -0.29 3.59 -3.14
CA THR A 209 0.37 2.42 -2.57
C THR A 209 0.92 1.49 -3.66
N PRO A 210 2.26 1.37 -3.80
CA PRO A 210 2.90 0.35 -4.63
C PRO A 210 2.63 -1.04 -4.07
N PHE A 211 2.52 -2.03 -4.94
CA PHE A 211 2.26 -3.40 -4.53
C PHE A 211 2.78 -4.44 -5.52
N SER A 212 2.85 -5.67 -5.03
CA SER A 212 3.22 -6.89 -5.78
C SER A 212 2.06 -7.88 -5.92
N LYS A 213 1.04 -7.75 -5.05
CA LYS A 213 -0.15 -8.61 -5.02
C LYS A 213 -1.41 -7.79 -4.81
N VAL A 214 -2.50 -8.24 -5.43
CA VAL A 214 -3.87 -7.75 -5.19
C VAL A 214 -4.68 -8.88 -4.58
N CYS A 215 -5.29 -8.63 -3.44
CA CYS A 215 -6.28 -9.49 -2.83
C CYS A 215 -7.68 -9.02 -3.23
N LEU A 216 -8.46 -9.93 -3.80
CA LEU A 216 -9.82 -9.70 -4.26
C LEU A 216 -10.76 -10.53 -3.41
N GLY A 217 -11.66 -9.87 -2.69
CA GLY A 217 -12.64 -10.50 -1.81
C GLY A 217 -14.07 -10.21 -2.22
N MET A 218 -14.95 -11.20 -2.12
CA MET A 218 -16.40 -11.02 -2.25
C MET A 218 -17.12 -11.56 -1.03
N LYS A 219 -18.10 -10.79 -0.54
CA LYS A 219 -19.02 -11.20 0.52
C LYS A 219 -20.44 -11.30 -0.02
N ILE A 220 -21.03 -12.49 0.16
CA ILE A 220 -22.43 -12.79 -0.18
C ILE A 220 -23.07 -13.38 1.09
N GLY A 221 -24.03 -12.65 1.65
CA GLY A 221 -24.52 -12.94 3.00
C GLY A 221 -23.40 -12.88 4.04
N GLN A 222 -23.16 -14.00 4.73
CA GLN A 222 -22.07 -14.12 5.72
C GLN A 222 -20.79 -14.72 5.13
N HIS A 223 -20.83 -15.26 3.91
CA HIS A 223 -19.69 -15.94 3.31
C HIS A 223 -18.76 -14.93 2.65
N LYS A 224 -17.50 -14.90 3.09
CA LYS A 224 -16.42 -14.12 2.52
C LYS A 224 -15.47 -15.07 1.79
N ARG A 225 -15.18 -14.79 0.52
CA ARG A 225 -14.28 -15.62 -0.31
C ARG A 225 -13.26 -14.71 -0.97
N PHE A 226 -12.02 -15.17 -1.03
CA PHE A 226 -10.88 -14.36 -1.44
C PHE A 226 -10.01 -15.10 -2.45
N THR A 227 -9.32 -14.33 -3.28
CA THR A 227 -8.27 -14.82 -4.18
C THR A 227 -7.18 -13.76 -4.35
N VAL A 228 -6.00 -14.16 -4.80
CA VAL A 228 -4.83 -13.29 -4.96
C VAL A 228 -4.37 -13.27 -6.40
N VAL A 229 -4.20 -12.06 -6.94
CA VAL A 229 -3.54 -11.81 -8.22
C VAL A 229 -2.12 -11.31 -7.95
N ASN A 230 -1.13 -12.00 -8.51
CA ASN A 230 0.26 -11.52 -8.49
C ASN A 230 0.43 -10.47 -9.61
N LYS A 231 0.69 -9.22 -9.25
CA LYS A 231 0.88 -8.10 -10.18
C LYS A 231 1.70 -6.99 -9.51
N GLN A 232 2.88 -6.72 -10.07
CA GLN A 232 3.71 -5.59 -9.63
C GLN A 232 3.28 -4.30 -10.32
N THR A 233 3.00 -3.25 -9.54
CA THR A 233 2.65 -1.92 -10.05
C THR A 233 2.85 -0.85 -8.98
N SER A 234 2.90 0.42 -9.37
CA SER A 234 3.04 1.56 -8.47
C SER A 234 1.73 1.93 -7.75
N SER A 235 0.57 1.57 -8.30
CA SER A 235 -0.73 1.69 -7.64
C SER A 235 -1.85 1.07 -8.46
N LEU A 236 -3.02 0.85 -7.84
CA LEU A 236 -4.18 0.29 -8.56
C LEU A 236 -4.73 1.31 -9.57
N TYR A 237 -4.63 2.60 -9.26
CA TYR A 237 -4.88 3.69 -10.20
C TYR A 237 -4.07 3.52 -11.49
N SER A 238 -2.75 3.34 -11.40
CA SER A 238 -1.88 3.22 -12.59
C SER A 238 -2.21 1.99 -13.46
N LEU A 239 -2.84 0.98 -12.86
CA LEU A 239 -3.25 -0.25 -13.51
C LEU A 239 -4.63 -0.16 -14.17
N ILE A 240 -5.47 0.79 -13.73
CA ILE A 240 -6.88 0.90 -14.15
C ILE A 240 -7.15 2.17 -14.97
N ALA A 241 -6.59 3.32 -14.57
CA ALA A 241 -7.03 4.64 -15.00
C ALA A 241 -6.87 4.89 -16.51
N ASP A 242 -5.87 4.27 -17.14
CA ASP A 242 -5.63 4.40 -18.58
C ASP A 242 -6.60 3.59 -19.46
N GLY A 243 -7.47 2.78 -18.85
CA GLY A 243 -8.45 1.95 -19.55
C GLY A 243 -7.85 0.78 -20.33
N GLN A 244 -6.53 0.56 -20.27
CA GLN A 244 -5.87 -0.50 -21.03
C GLN A 244 -6.12 -1.87 -20.41
N TYR A 245 -6.46 -2.84 -21.26
CA TYR A 245 -6.64 -4.23 -20.85
C TYR A 245 -5.31 -4.86 -20.43
N ARG A 246 -5.32 -5.56 -19.30
CA ARG A 246 -4.16 -6.32 -18.81
C ARG A 246 -4.61 -7.67 -18.29
N ASN A 247 -4.08 -8.75 -18.84
CA ASN A 247 -4.50 -10.09 -18.47
C ASN A 247 -4.11 -10.47 -17.03
N THR A 248 -4.85 -11.43 -16.48
CA THR A 248 -4.46 -12.25 -15.33
C THR A 248 -4.43 -13.72 -15.73
N SER A 249 -4.01 -14.57 -14.81
CA SER A 249 -3.96 -16.03 -15.00
C SER A 249 -4.62 -16.77 -13.84
N LEU A 250 -5.71 -16.22 -13.28
CA LEU A 250 -6.42 -16.88 -12.16
C LEU A 250 -7.21 -18.10 -12.64
N GLY A 251 -7.73 -18.04 -13.86
CA GLY A 251 -8.59 -19.06 -14.44
C GLY A 251 -10.04 -18.96 -13.97
N ARG A 252 -10.93 -19.46 -14.83
CA ARG A 252 -12.40 -19.44 -14.66
C ARG A 252 -12.86 -19.96 -13.31
N ASN A 253 -12.34 -21.09 -12.86
CA ASN A 253 -12.78 -21.73 -11.61
C ASN A 253 -12.46 -20.87 -10.39
N THR A 254 -11.32 -20.19 -10.39
CA THR A 254 -10.94 -19.26 -9.33
C THR A 254 -11.90 -18.08 -9.26
N TRP A 255 -12.28 -17.49 -10.41
CA TRP A 255 -13.31 -16.44 -10.45
C TRP A 255 -14.66 -16.94 -9.94
N LYS A 256 -15.12 -18.13 -10.37
CA LYS A 256 -16.36 -18.75 -9.85
C LYS A 256 -16.29 -19.00 -8.34
N SER A 257 -15.12 -19.36 -7.81
CA SER A 257 -14.95 -19.62 -6.38
C SER A 257 -15.26 -18.42 -5.49
N LEU A 258 -15.09 -17.18 -5.97
CA LEU A 258 -15.46 -15.97 -5.22
C LEU A 258 -16.97 -15.89 -4.95
N ILE A 259 -17.78 -16.44 -5.84
CA ILE A 259 -19.25 -16.46 -5.76
C ILE A 259 -19.74 -17.70 -5.00
N GLY A 260 -19.10 -18.86 -5.23
CA GLY A 260 -19.46 -20.14 -4.63
C GLY A 260 -20.28 -21.04 -5.55
N ALA A 261 -21.07 -21.95 -4.98
CA ALA A 261 -21.82 -22.96 -5.73
C ALA A 261 -22.83 -22.37 -6.73
N ASP A 262 -23.32 -21.15 -6.49
CA ASP A 262 -24.25 -20.45 -7.37
C ASP A 262 -23.60 -19.71 -8.55
N ALA A 263 -22.27 -19.75 -8.67
CA ALA A 263 -21.56 -19.08 -9.75
C ALA A 263 -21.99 -19.60 -11.13
N SER A 264 -22.22 -18.68 -12.06
CA SER A 264 -22.67 -18.99 -13.42
C SER A 264 -21.94 -18.13 -14.46
N LEU A 265 -21.47 -18.72 -15.54
CA LEU A 265 -20.82 -18.05 -16.65
C LEU A 265 -21.13 -18.79 -17.95
N GLN A 266 -21.19 -18.10 -19.09
CA GLN A 266 -21.20 -18.76 -20.40
C GLN A 266 -19.84 -19.41 -20.68
N SER A 267 -19.77 -20.40 -21.56
CA SER A 267 -18.64 -21.35 -21.62
C SER A 267 -17.34 -20.82 -22.24
N PHE A 268 -17.40 -19.79 -23.09
CA PHE A 268 -16.28 -19.36 -23.94
C PHE A 268 -15.82 -17.91 -23.64
N CYS A 269 -14.92 -17.38 -24.46
CA CYS A 269 -14.15 -16.14 -24.28
C CYS A 269 -13.21 -16.15 -23.06
N ASN A 270 -13.74 -16.31 -21.84
CA ASN A 270 -12.98 -16.36 -20.58
C ASN A 270 -11.91 -15.26 -20.43
N LYS A 271 -12.18 -14.06 -20.96
CA LYS A 271 -11.22 -12.95 -20.92
C LYS A 271 -11.18 -12.41 -19.49
N GLU A 272 -10.02 -12.46 -18.86
CA GLU A 272 -9.83 -12.09 -17.46
C GLU A 272 -8.73 -11.04 -17.24
N GLY A 273 -8.87 -10.27 -16.18
CA GLY A 273 -7.84 -9.36 -15.70
C GLY A 273 -8.38 -7.96 -15.38
N PHE A 274 -7.62 -6.94 -15.80
CA PHE A 274 -7.91 -5.53 -15.55
C PHE A 274 -8.46 -4.86 -16.81
N ASN A 275 -9.43 -3.95 -16.66
CA ASN A 275 -10.15 -3.28 -17.75
C ASN A 275 -10.65 -4.25 -18.82
N VAL A 276 -11.33 -5.30 -18.37
CA VAL A 276 -11.86 -6.34 -19.24
C VAL A 276 -13.12 -5.84 -19.91
N VAL A 277 -13.08 -5.79 -21.24
CA VAL A 277 -14.20 -5.37 -22.08
C VAL A 277 -14.26 -6.26 -23.33
N CYS A 278 -15.48 -6.55 -23.77
CA CYS A 278 -15.77 -7.19 -25.05
C CYS A 278 -16.10 -6.12 -26.11
N SER A 279 -15.99 -6.46 -27.40
CA SER A 279 -15.99 -5.47 -28.49
C SER A 279 -17.27 -4.64 -28.57
N HIS A 280 -18.44 -5.22 -28.25
CA HIS A 280 -19.70 -4.49 -28.26
C HIS A 280 -19.83 -3.52 -27.07
N LEU A 281 -20.31 -2.30 -27.33
CA LEU A 281 -20.44 -1.24 -26.32
C LEU A 281 -21.31 -1.65 -25.12
N SER A 282 -22.37 -2.43 -25.36
CA SER A 282 -23.29 -2.91 -24.32
C SER A 282 -22.78 -4.17 -23.60
N ALA A 283 -21.77 -4.86 -24.13
CA ALA A 283 -21.34 -6.15 -23.60
C ALA A 283 -20.83 -6.06 -22.15
N SER A 284 -20.78 -7.23 -21.52
CA SER A 284 -20.19 -7.42 -20.21
C SER A 284 -18.80 -6.79 -20.13
N LYS A 285 -18.56 -6.08 -19.03
CA LYS A 285 -17.30 -5.42 -18.73
C LYS A 285 -17.01 -5.43 -17.24
N ALA A 286 -15.74 -5.43 -16.87
CA ALA A 286 -15.28 -5.40 -15.49
C ALA A 286 -13.95 -4.64 -15.37
N ARG A 287 -13.80 -3.81 -14.33
CA ARG A 287 -12.51 -3.17 -14.03
C ARG A 287 -11.50 -4.18 -13.55
N ILE A 288 -11.94 -5.15 -12.75
CA ILE A 288 -11.16 -6.32 -12.36
C ILE A 288 -12.11 -7.51 -12.41
N GLY A 289 -11.89 -8.48 -13.29
CA GLY A 289 -12.86 -9.56 -13.44
C GLY A 289 -12.60 -10.50 -14.59
N LEU A 290 -13.61 -11.32 -14.88
CA LEU A 290 -13.70 -12.19 -16.04
C LEU A 290 -15.02 -11.93 -16.76
N VAL A 291 -14.97 -11.85 -18.08
CA VAL A 291 -16.14 -11.84 -18.96
C VAL A 291 -16.14 -13.09 -19.83
N ALA A 292 -17.33 -13.61 -20.10
CA ALA A 292 -17.50 -14.82 -20.90
C ALA A 292 -18.69 -14.68 -21.85
N ASN A 293 -18.67 -15.51 -22.90
CA ASN A 293 -19.66 -15.53 -23.96
C ASN A 293 -20.06 -16.99 -24.30
N ASP A 294 -21.16 -17.19 -25.00
CA ASP A 294 -21.63 -18.50 -25.48
C ASP A 294 -21.05 -18.89 -26.86
N GLY A 295 -20.59 -17.91 -27.65
CA GLY A 295 -19.93 -18.14 -28.94
C GLY A 295 -18.46 -18.57 -28.83
N MET A 296 -18.06 -19.56 -29.63
CA MET A 296 -16.77 -20.25 -29.52
C MET A 296 -15.52 -19.42 -29.86
N MET A 297 -15.63 -18.31 -30.60
CA MET A 297 -14.44 -17.69 -31.19
C MET A 297 -14.22 -16.20 -30.89
N ASN A 298 -15.24 -15.43 -30.54
CA ASN A 298 -15.07 -13.98 -30.39
C ASN A 298 -15.58 -13.48 -29.04
N CYS A 299 -14.71 -12.75 -28.33
CA CYS A 299 -15.06 -11.92 -27.17
C CYS A 299 -15.75 -10.61 -27.60
N ASP A 300 -16.74 -10.71 -28.49
CA ASP A 300 -17.43 -9.54 -29.03
C ASP A 300 -18.64 -9.18 -28.16
N SER A 301 -19.56 -10.12 -27.93
CA SER A 301 -20.88 -9.89 -27.33
C SER A 301 -21.04 -10.57 -25.97
N CYS A 302 -20.07 -10.46 -25.08
CA CYS A 302 -20.08 -11.20 -23.81
C CYS A 302 -21.32 -10.89 -22.94
N ASP A 303 -22.06 -11.94 -22.55
CA ASP A 303 -23.30 -11.81 -21.78
C ASP A 303 -23.20 -12.42 -20.37
N SER A 304 -21.98 -12.70 -19.92
CA SER A 304 -21.73 -13.11 -18.54
C SER A 304 -20.42 -12.56 -18.00
N ARG A 305 -20.38 -12.34 -16.68
CA ARG A 305 -19.24 -11.78 -15.97
C ARG A 305 -19.20 -12.12 -14.49
N ILE A 306 -17.99 -12.12 -13.94
CA ILE A 306 -17.72 -12.06 -12.51
C ILE A 306 -16.69 -10.96 -12.28
N GLY A 307 -16.90 -10.06 -11.31
CA GLY A 307 -15.84 -9.11 -10.99
C GLY A 307 -16.24 -7.93 -10.12
N PHE A 308 -15.39 -6.91 -10.19
CA PHE A 308 -15.43 -5.65 -9.47
C PHE A 308 -15.48 -4.51 -10.49
N GLY A 309 -16.30 -3.49 -10.19
CA GLY A 309 -16.55 -2.40 -11.11
C GLY A 309 -17.10 -2.87 -12.44
N THR A 310 -18.18 -3.65 -12.39
CA THR A 310 -18.77 -4.26 -13.57
C THR A 310 -19.91 -3.45 -14.16
N GLY A 311 -20.31 -3.79 -15.39
CA GLY A 311 -21.44 -3.17 -16.08
C GLY A 311 -21.78 -3.90 -17.38
N GLY A 312 -22.70 -3.33 -18.16
CA GLY A 312 -23.17 -3.91 -19.43
C GLY A 312 -24.16 -5.07 -19.25
N THR A 313 -24.39 -5.79 -20.34
CA THR A 313 -25.22 -7.01 -20.45
C THR A 313 -24.77 -8.06 -19.43
N PRO A 314 -25.66 -8.88 -18.85
CA PRO A 314 -27.11 -8.90 -19.07
C PRO A 314 -27.87 -7.86 -18.23
N ILE A 315 -27.26 -7.38 -17.15
CA ILE A 315 -27.89 -6.45 -16.21
C ILE A 315 -26.90 -5.38 -15.84
N LYS A 316 -27.22 -4.10 -16.11
CA LYS A 316 -26.34 -2.97 -15.77
C LYS A 316 -26.18 -2.80 -14.25
N LEU A 317 -27.25 -3.01 -13.49
CA LEU A 317 -27.32 -2.77 -12.03
C LEU A 317 -26.72 -3.91 -11.19
N ASN A 318 -25.48 -4.26 -11.44
CA ASN A 318 -24.65 -5.14 -10.61
C ASN A 318 -23.19 -4.70 -10.80
N THR A 319 -22.63 -3.99 -9.82
CA THR A 319 -21.28 -3.41 -9.91
C THR A 319 -20.20 -4.32 -9.32
N CYS A 320 -20.58 -5.30 -8.49
CA CYS A 320 -19.70 -6.33 -7.95
C CYS A 320 -20.48 -7.63 -7.72
N GLY A 321 -19.92 -8.75 -8.20
CA GLY A 321 -20.54 -10.08 -8.10
C GLY A 321 -20.56 -10.79 -9.45
N ASN A 322 -21.66 -11.50 -9.72
CA ASN A 322 -21.84 -12.33 -10.91
C ASN A 322 -23.15 -12.03 -11.63
N ALA A 323 -23.07 -11.75 -12.93
CA ALA A 323 -24.23 -11.64 -13.80
C ALA A 323 -24.03 -12.56 -15.00
N ALA A 324 -25.02 -13.39 -15.33
CA ALA A 324 -24.96 -14.31 -16.45
C ALA A 324 -26.35 -14.59 -17.01
N SER A 325 -26.47 -14.53 -18.34
CA SER A 325 -27.66 -14.90 -19.10
C SER A 325 -27.25 -15.63 -20.38
N TYR A 326 -28.24 -16.07 -21.17
CA TYR A 326 -28.05 -16.68 -22.49
C TYR A 326 -27.18 -17.96 -22.45
N ASN A 327 -27.76 -19.03 -21.91
CA ASN A 327 -27.15 -20.36 -21.76
C ASN A 327 -25.86 -20.44 -20.93
N PRO A 328 -25.80 -19.84 -19.72
CA PRO A 328 -24.65 -20.00 -18.85
C PRO A 328 -24.67 -21.35 -18.14
N ASP A 329 -23.49 -21.77 -17.66
CA ASP A 329 -23.23 -23.12 -17.13
C ASP A 329 -23.98 -23.48 -15.83
N ASN A 330 -24.62 -22.52 -15.16
CA ASN A 330 -25.41 -22.74 -13.95
C ASN A 330 -26.69 -21.87 -13.92
N GLY A 331 -27.32 -21.73 -15.09
CA GLY A 331 -28.55 -20.96 -15.27
C GLY A 331 -28.37 -19.45 -15.13
N ASN A 332 -29.41 -18.68 -15.44
CA ASN A 332 -29.34 -17.22 -15.38
C ASN A 332 -29.16 -16.77 -13.92
N LYS A 333 -28.17 -15.91 -13.67
CA LYS A 333 -27.84 -15.42 -12.32
C LYS A 333 -27.64 -13.90 -12.33
N ASN A 334 -28.04 -13.27 -11.23
CA ASN A 334 -27.70 -11.89 -10.89
C ASN A 334 -27.37 -11.79 -9.40
N ILE A 335 -26.17 -12.24 -9.05
CA ILE A 335 -25.70 -12.31 -7.68
C ILE A 335 -24.87 -11.06 -7.43
N LYS A 336 -25.32 -10.25 -6.47
CA LYS A 336 -24.60 -9.06 -6.03
C LYS A 336 -23.78 -9.41 -4.80
N ALA A 337 -22.54 -8.95 -4.79
CA ALA A 337 -21.63 -9.13 -3.68
C ALA A 337 -21.17 -7.79 -3.14
N PHE A 338 -20.73 -7.79 -1.90
CA PHE A 338 -19.91 -6.71 -1.39
C PHE A 338 -18.43 -7.05 -1.66
N GLY A 339 -17.77 -6.22 -2.45
CA GLY A 339 -16.40 -6.43 -2.92
C GLY A 339 -15.36 -5.72 -2.05
N TYR A 340 -14.23 -6.38 -1.82
CA TYR A 340 -13.06 -5.83 -1.12
C TYR A 340 -11.84 -5.95 -2.03
N ILE A 341 -11.07 -4.87 -2.14
CA ILE A 341 -9.80 -4.85 -2.84
C ILE A 341 -8.73 -4.38 -1.86
N LEU A 342 -7.70 -5.20 -1.69
CA LEU A 342 -6.55 -4.93 -0.84
C LEU A 342 -5.25 -5.21 -1.60
N VAL A 343 -4.15 -4.60 -1.16
CA VAL A 343 -2.84 -4.73 -1.82
C VAL A 343 -1.71 -5.02 -0.83
N GLN A 344 -0.65 -5.68 -1.32
CA GLN A 344 0.55 -6.08 -0.57
C GLN A 344 1.83 -6.01 -1.42
#